data_AF-T1RTR2-F1
#
_entry.id   AF-T1RTR2-F1
#
_cell.length_a   1.000
_cell.length_b   1.000
_cell.length_c   1.000
_cell.angle_alpha   90.00
_cell.angle_beta   90.00
_cell.angle_gamma   90.00
#
_symmetry.space_group_name_H-M   'P 1'
#
loop_
_entity.id
_entity.type
_entity.pdbx_description
1 polymer ?
#
loop_
_entity_poly.entity_id
_entity_poly.type
_entity_poly.pdbx_seq_one_letter_code
_entity_poly.pdbx_strand_id
1 'polypeptide(L)'
;ARVQALEGVSVDEQVLLLAGSPLEDDVSLLDCGVSELCTLELTVRLLGGKVHGSLARAGKVRGQTPKVDKQEKKKKKTGRAKRRIQYNRRFVNVVPTFGKKKGPNANS
;
A
#
# COMPACT_ATOMS: atom_id res chain seq x y z
N ALA A 1 -25.28 -16.00 -28.43
CA ALA A 1 -26.59 -16.25 -27.79
C ALA A 1 -26.90 -17.72 -27.53
N ARG A 2 -26.59 -18.68 -28.44
CA ARG A 2 -26.92 -20.11 -28.21
C ARG A 2 -25.94 -20.85 -27.29
N VAL A 3 -24.65 -20.54 -27.35
CA VAL A 3 -23.61 -21.17 -26.50
C VAL A 3 -23.84 -20.87 -25.02
N GLN A 4 -24.13 -19.61 -24.66
CA GLN A 4 -24.50 -19.22 -23.29
C GLN A 4 -25.68 -20.03 -22.73
N ALA A 5 -26.71 -20.31 -23.53
CA ALA A 5 -27.88 -21.06 -23.09
C ALA A 5 -27.59 -22.57 -22.90
N LEU A 6 -26.61 -23.11 -23.63
CA LEU A 6 -26.22 -24.52 -23.55
C LEU A 6 -25.25 -24.78 -22.39
N GLU A 7 -24.25 -23.90 -22.24
CA GLU A 7 -23.16 -24.09 -21.27
C GLU A 7 -23.42 -23.37 -19.94
N GLY A 8 -24.40 -22.47 -19.88
CA GLY A 8 -24.75 -21.72 -18.66
C GLY A 8 -23.70 -20.70 -18.21
N VAL A 9 -22.65 -20.47 -19.00
CA VAL A 9 -21.58 -19.50 -18.72
C VAL A 9 -21.97 -18.13 -19.31
N SER A 10 -21.72 -17.02 -18.62
CA SER A 10 -21.99 -15.68 -19.16
C SER A 10 -21.02 -15.36 -20.32
N VAL A 11 -21.43 -14.52 -21.28
CA VAL A 11 -20.59 -14.22 -22.47
C VAL A 11 -19.23 -13.64 -22.07
N ASP A 12 -19.19 -12.80 -21.04
CA ASP A 12 -17.98 -12.12 -20.58
C ASP A 12 -16.94 -13.08 -19.97
N GLU A 13 -17.40 -14.25 -19.52
CA GLU A 13 -16.59 -15.30 -18.92
C GLU A 13 -16.15 -16.35 -19.93
N GLN A 14 -16.72 -16.37 -21.14
CA GLN A 14 -16.41 -17.35 -22.18
C GLN A 14 -15.13 -16.99 -22.94
N VAL A 15 -14.31 -18.00 -23.23
CA VAL A 15 -13.27 -17.95 -24.26
C VAL A 15 -13.45 -19.17 -25.15
N LEU A 16 -13.79 -18.91 -26.42
CA LEU A 16 -13.90 -19.94 -27.44
C LEU A 16 -12.54 -20.13 -28.11
N LEU A 17 -12.09 -21.37 -28.24
CA LEU A 17 -10.83 -21.73 -28.89
C LEU A 17 -11.07 -22.68 -30.06
N LEU A 18 -10.33 -22.48 -31.14
CA LEU A 18 -10.18 -23.42 -32.23
C LEU A 18 -8.75 -23.97 -32.20
N ALA A 19 -8.58 -25.29 -32.01
CA ALA A 19 -7.26 -25.93 -31.91
C ALA A 19 -6.31 -25.23 -30.91
N GLY A 20 -6.84 -24.80 -29.76
CA GLY A 20 -6.09 -24.09 -28.72
C GLY A 20 -5.83 -22.60 -28.99
N SER A 21 -6.30 -22.04 -30.11
CA SER A 21 -6.16 -20.62 -30.43
C SER A 21 -7.47 -19.87 -30.14
N PRO A 22 -7.46 -18.80 -29.33
CA PRO A 22 -8.68 -18.10 -28.94
C PRO A 22 -9.25 -17.31 -30.12
N LEU A 23 -10.58 -17.30 -30.24
CA LEU A 23 -11.29 -16.48 -31.20
C LEU A 23 -11.35 -15.03 -30.70
N GLU A 24 -11.17 -14.07 -31.63
CA GLU A 24 -11.30 -12.63 -31.35
C GLU A 24 -12.69 -12.14 -31.76
N ASP A 25 -13.26 -11.22 -30.96
CA ASP A 25 -14.63 -10.75 -31.14
C ASP A 25 -14.84 -9.94 -32.44
N ASP A 26 -13.78 -9.31 -32.96
CA ASP A 26 -13.84 -8.38 -34.11
C ASP A 26 -13.46 -9.04 -35.45
N VAL A 27 -13.23 -10.35 -35.48
CA VAL A 27 -12.78 -11.10 -36.66
C VAL A 27 -13.86 -12.06 -37.15
N SER A 28 -14.00 -12.21 -38.47
CA SER A 28 -14.98 -13.14 -39.02
C SER A 28 -14.57 -14.60 -38.72
N LEU A 29 -15.56 -15.45 -38.46
CA LEU A 29 -15.32 -16.87 -38.14
C LEU A 29 -14.57 -17.62 -39.27
N LEU A 30 -14.80 -17.22 -40.53
CA LEU A 30 -14.09 -17.74 -41.70
C LEU A 30 -12.60 -17.38 -41.68
N ASP A 31 -12.28 -16.14 -41.29
CA ASP A 31 -10.90 -15.68 -41.17
C ASP A 31 -10.17 -16.34 -39.98
N CYS A 32 -10.92 -16.75 -38.95
CA CYS A 32 -10.42 -17.59 -37.87
C CYS A 32 -10.29 -19.08 -38.25
N GLY A 33 -10.66 -19.48 -39.47
CA GLY A 33 -10.57 -20.87 -39.94
C GLY A 33 -11.68 -21.79 -39.45
N VAL A 34 -12.80 -21.24 -38.94
CA VAL A 34 -13.97 -22.03 -38.53
C VAL A 34 -14.77 -22.43 -39.77
N SER A 35 -14.89 -23.74 -40.01
CA SER A 35 -15.70 -24.32 -41.07
C SER A 35 -16.89 -25.11 -40.51
N GLU A 36 -17.76 -25.59 -41.41
CA GLU A 36 -18.89 -26.43 -41.00
C GLU A 36 -18.39 -27.68 -40.25
N LEU A 37 -19.06 -28.01 -39.15
CA LEU A 37 -18.75 -29.16 -38.29
C LEU A 37 -17.40 -29.05 -37.54
N CYS A 38 -16.77 -27.87 -37.50
CA CYS A 38 -15.62 -27.63 -36.61
C CYS A 38 -16.01 -27.80 -35.14
N THR A 39 -15.08 -28.34 -34.36
CA THR A 39 -15.19 -28.43 -32.90
C THR A 39 -14.51 -27.23 -32.26
N LEU A 40 -15.22 -26.54 -31.37
CA LEU A 40 -14.70 -25.44 -30.57
C LEU A 40 -14.59 -25.87 -29.11
N GLU A 41 -13.54 -25.41 -28.44
CA GLU A 41 -13.37 -25.59 -27.01
C GLU A 41 -13.86 -24.33 -26.29
N LEU A 42 -14.70 -24.51 -25.27
CA LEU A 42 -15.10 -23.42 -24.38
C LEU A 42 -14.30 -23.50 -23.09
N THR A 43 -13.63 -22.41 -22.75
CA THR A 43 -12.94 -22.25 -21.47
C THR A 43 -13.49 -21.04 -20.73
N VAL A 44 -13.38 -21.06 -19.40
CA VAL A 44 -13.88 -19.99 -18.53
C VAL A 44 -12.71 -19.11 -18.08
N ARG A 45 -12.84 -17.79 -18.20
CA ARG A 45 -11.85 -16.85 -17.68
C ARG A 45 -11.79 -16.91 -16.16
N LEU A 46 -10.60 -17.02 -15.59
CA LEU A 46 -10.40 -16.83 -14.15
C LEU A 46 -10.39 -15.34 -13.82
N LEU A 47 -11.54 -14.82 -13.36
CA LEU A 47 -11.67 -13.45 -12.88
C LEU A 47 -11.20 -13.34 -11.43
N GLY A 48 -10.14 -12.56 -11.19
CA GLY A 48 -9.64 -12.23 -9.87
C GLY A 48 -8.43 -13.05 -9.42
N GLY A 49 -7.39 -12.35 -8.96
CA GLY A 49 -6.17 -12.92 -8.41
C GLY A 49 -5.83 -12.28 -7.06
N LYS A 50 -5.19 -13.05 -6.18
CA LYS A 50 -4.73 -12.58 -4.87
C LYS A 50 -3.70 -11.47 -5.06
N VAL A 51 -4.10 -10.21 -4.87
CA VAL A 51 -3.18 -9.06 -4.88
C VAL A 51 -2.17 -9.22 -3.74
N HIS A 52 -0.88 -9.36 -4.08
CA HIS A 52 0.17 -9.56 -3.09
C HIS A 52 0.54 -8.22 -2.43
N GLY A 53 0.22 -8.09 -1.14
CA GLY A 53 0.46 -6.86 -0.36
C GLY A 53 -0.73 -6.42 0.48
N SER A 54 -1.25 -7.29 1.35
CA SER A 54 -2.44 -6.97 2.13
C SER A 54 -2.18 -5.85 3.16
N LEU A 55 -3.17 -4.99 3.36
CA LEU A 55 -3.18 -3.94 4.38
C LEU A 55 -3.34 -4.47 5.82
N ALA A 56 -3.24 -5.78 6.02
CA ALA A 56 -3.52 -6.44 7.30
C ALA A 56 -2.63 -5.99 8.47
N ARG A 57 -1.49 -5.33 8.19
CA ARG A 57 -0.56 -4.82 9.20
C ARG A 57 -0.67 -3.31 9.44
N ALA A 58 -1.60 -2.62 8.78
CA ALA A 58 -1.79 -1.18 8.96
C ALA A 58 -2.14 -0.87 10.42
N GLY A 59 -1.38 0.03 11.05
CA GLY A 59 -1.64 0.48 12.42
C GLY A 59 -1.28 -0.49 13.55
N LYS A 60 -0.76 -1.70 13.27
CA LYS A 60 -0.43 -2.72 14.29
C LYS A 60 0.45 -2.16 15.43
N VAL A 61 1.52 -1.45 15.08
CA VAL A 61 2.45 -0.87 16.08
C VAL A 61 1.80 0.26 16.88
N ARG A 62 0.93 1.06 16.25
CA ARG A 62 0.23 2.16 16.93
C ARG A 62 -0.80 1.64 17.94
N GLY A 63 -1.43 0.49 17.66
CA GLY A 63 -2.37 -0.16 18.58
C GLY A 63 -1.70 -0.94 19.72
N GLN A 64 -0.52 -1.49 19.48
CA GLN A 64 0.21 -2.28 20.49
C GLN A 64 0.95 -1.41 21.52
N THR A 65 1.37 -0.20 21.14
CA THR A 65 2.14 0.66 22.06
C THR A 65 1.24 1.19 23.19
N PRO A 66 1.67 1.12 24.47
CA PRO A 66 0.88 1.62 25.58
C PRO A 66 0.64 3.11 25.44
N LYS A 67 -0.60 3.55 25.70
CA LYS A 67 -0.94 4.97 25.60
C LYS A 67 -0.50 5.72 26.85
N VAL A 68 0.75 6.19 26.84
CA VAL A 68 1.29 6.99 27.95
C VAL A 68 0.66 8.39 27.94
N ASP A 69 0.00 8.74 29.04
CA ASP A 69 -0.59 10.06 29.24
C ASP A 69 0.46 11.16 29.37
N LYS A 70 0.09 12.36 28.91
CA LYS A 70 0.97 13.53 29.02
C LYS A 70 0.94 14.03 30.46
N GLN A 71 2.07 13.94 31.14
CA GLN A 71 2.26 14.62 32.41
C GLN A 71 2.18 16.14 32.24
N GLU A 72 1.56 16.81 33.21
CA GLU A 72 1.55 18.27 33.26
C GLU A 72 2.98 18.80 33.50
N LYS A 73 3.42 19.70 32.62
CA LYS A 73 4.72 20.37 32.72
C LYS A 73 4.48 21.87 32.72
N LYS A 74 5.30 22.60 33.51
CA LYS A 74 5.26 24.05 33.54
C LYS A 74 5.38 24.63 32.13
N LYS A 75 4.48 25.57 31.79
CA LYS A 75 4.49 26.26 30.49
C LYS A 75 5.85 26.90 30.26
N LYS A 76 6.46 26.62 29.10
CA LYS A 76 7.74 27.23 28.70
C LYS A 76 7.49 28.69 28.34
N LYS A 77 8.35 29.59 28.83
CA LYS A 77 8.36 30.99 28.38
C LYS A 77 8.63 31.05 26.87
N THR A 78 8.07 32.04 26.19
CA THR A 78 8.21 32.26 24.74
C THR A 78 8.85 33.63 24.46
N GLY A 79 9.15 33.92 23.18
CA GLY A 79 9.69 35.22 22.74
C GLY A 79 11.03 35.61 23.35
N ARG A 80 11.19 36.91 23.63
CA ARG A 80 12.42 37.51 24.17
C ARG A 80 12.85 36.86 25.49
N ALA A 81 11.90 36.54 26.36
CA ALA A 81 12.18 35.88 27.64
C ALA A 81 12.82 34.50 27.46
N LYS A 82 12.36 33.71 26.48
CA LYS A 82 12.96 32.41 26.14
C LYS A 82 14.38 32.58 25.59
N ARG A 83 14.60 33.56 24.70
CA ARG A 83 15.91 33.84 24.10
C ARG A 83 16.94 34.26 25.14
N ARG A 84 16.56 35.11 26.11
CA ARG A 84 17.43 35.49 27.24
C ARG A 84 17.86 34.29 28.08
N ILE A 85 16.91 33.40 28.42
CA ILE A 85 17.22 32.17 29.17
C ILE A 85 18.19 31.28 28.39
N GLN A 86 17.99 31.14 27.07
CA GLN A 86 18.85 30.32 26.22
C GLN A 86 20.28 30.89 26.11
N TYR A 87 20.43 32.21 26.00
CA TYR A 87 21.73 32.89 25.98
C TYR A 87 22.48 32.64 27.29
N ASN A 88 21.83 32.92 28.43
CA ASN A 88 22.45 32.69 29.74
C ASN A 88 22.86 31.22 29.92
N ARG A 89 22.01 30.26 29.53
CA ARG A 89 22.33 28.83 29.62
C ARG A 89 23.49 28.39 28.72
N ARG A 90 23.75 29.07 27.60
CA ARG A 90 24.77 28.66 26.61
C ARG A 90 26.11 29.38 26.76
N PHE A 91 26.09 30.60 27.27
CA PHE A 91 27.27 31.46 27.24
C PHE A 91 27.65 31.99 28.62
N VAL A 92 26.68 32.47 29.41
CA VAL A 92 26.97 33.10 30.72
C VAL A 92 27.21 32.04 31.80
N ASN A 93 26.33 31.04 31.87
CA ASN A 93 26.35 30.03 32.93
C ASN A 93 27.22 28.82 32.60
N VAL A 94 27.83 28.78 31.41
CA VAL A 94 28.70 27.66 31.00
C VAL A 94 30.10 27.95 31.51
N VAL A 95 30.57 27.15 32.47
CA VAL A 95 31.98 27.13 32.88
C VAL A 95 32.74 26.17 31.95
N PRO A 96 33.83 26.61 31.29
CA PRO A 96 34.63 25.71 30.46
C PRO A 96 35.33 24.68 31.36
N THR A 97 34.80 23.46 31.37
CA THR A 97 35.42 22.31 32.03
C THR A 97 36.40 21.62 31.09
N PHE A 98 37.48 21.08 31.63
CA PHE A 98 38.43 20.28 30.86
C PHE A 98 37.78 18.96 30.41
N GLY A 99 38.05 18.50 29.19
CA GLY A 99 37.47 17.28 28.61
C GLY A 99 36.36 17.50 27.57
N LYS A 100 35.66 16.43 27.19
CA LYS A 100 34.63 16.47 26.12
C LYS A 100 33.40 17.27 26.58
N LYS A 101 33.01 18.27 25.78
CA LYS A 101 31.81 19.09 26.05
C LYS A 101 30.55 18.20 26.06
N LYS A 102 29.83 18.17 27.19
CA LYS A 102 28.53 17.48 27.29
C LYS A 102 27.46 18.22 26.51
N GLY A 103 26.64 17.47 25.77
CA GLY A 103 25.53 18.01 25.01
C GLY A 103 24.35 18.43 25.90
N PRO A 104 23.48 19.35 25.43
CA PRO A 104 22.36 19.89 26.21
C PRO A 104 21.22 18.89 26.50
N ASN A 105 21.27 17.70 25.91
CA ASN A 105 20.31 16.59 26.12
C ASN A 105 21.07 15.27 26.35
N ALA A 106 22.27 15.34 26.93
CA ALA A 106 22.99 14.15 27.35
C ALA A 106 22.29 13.57 28.58
N ASN A 107 21.79 12.34 28.46
CA ASN A 107 21.33 11.55 29.59
C ASN A 107 22.58 10.88 30.19
N SER A 108 23.32 11.63 31.01
CA SER A 108 24.42 11.07 31.80
C SER A 108 23.93 10.60 33.15
#